data_AF-A0A2D5AV12-F1
#
_entry.id   AF-A0A2D5AV12-F1
#
_cell.length_a   1.000
_cell.length_b   1.000
_cell.length_c   1.000
_cell.angle_alpha   90.00
_cell.angle_beta   90.00
_cell.angle_gamma   90.00
#
_symmetry.space_group_name_H-M   'P 1'
#
loop_
_entity.id
_entity.type
_entity.pdbx_description
1 polymer ?
#
loop_
_entity_poly.entity_id
_entity_poly.type
_entity_poly.pdbx_seq_one_letter_code
_entity_poly.pdbx_strand_id
1 'polypeptide(L)'
;MIDLPRLLGPSPWILVALLSARSAAGAQVELLGGRLTLPPGPVAEAFEKIGGAPEQPHGSTEAWPRWATEVSRGAGEAHPWNEEPPWRRWVELVRAEARGNDPIRRAQLARLARLQKRDGDAWEHLTAVDDPAAKLALLPLFLPGVSPADLGRDTLPKGVLLQPALPPGKPGHTAGLGALVGRPASIQNVRIAEASIRLQVVIEADGVQVDLTHLEGAPVELRLLPPVPPGVTIALLYADWERVEDPLAPVTIRLDSSEDGRTFAVWGRFRPREERWPAPRPRDLSGLHAPLTIVHGGVEDPRLARFCEALEELFHRPCTLLRRAKVGEAAFFEPIQLRLGNGEDRIAFEHKFRSMISLAEGWALAR
;
A
#
# COMPACT_ATOMS: atom_id res chain seq x y z
N MET A 1 -16.38 -61.10 -36.69
CA MET A 1 -17.54 -60.52 -35.98
C MET A 1 -17.19 -60.53 -34.50
N ILE A 2 -16.97 -59.44 -33.78
CA ILE A 2 -17.05 -58.00 -34.06
C ILE A 2 -15.83 -57.37 -33.38
N ASP A 3 -15.18 -56.52 -34.16
CA ASP A 3 -14.13 -55.58 -33.82
C ASP A 3 -14.78 -54.37 -33.11
N LEU A 4 -14.21 -53.87 -32.01
CA LEU A 4 -14.55 -52.53 -31.51
C LEU A 4 -13.36 -51.89 -30.77
N PRO A 5 -13.04 -50.60 -31.05
CA PRO A 5 -11.71 -50.04 -30.86
C PRO A 5 -11.64 -48.95 -29.78
N ARG A 6 -10.40 -48.58 -29.43
CA ARG A 6 -9.93 -47.23 -29.02
C ARG A 6 -10.93 -46.32 -28.28
N LEU A 7 -10.78 -46.22 -26.96
CA LEU A 7 -11.13 -45.02 -26.18
C LEU A 7 -10.09 -44.78 -25.07
N LEU A 8 -8.86 -44.46 -25.46
CA LEU A 8 -7.95 -43.68 -24.61
C LEU A 8 -8.11 -42.22 -25.00
N GLY A 9 -9.17 -41.59 -24.48
CA GLY A 9 -9.30 -40.14 -24.50
C GLY A 9 -8.28 -39.53 -23.52
N PRO A 10 -7.69 -38.36 -23.82
CA PRO A 10 -6.78 -37.70 -22.90
C PRO A 10 -7.52 -37.37 -21.59
N SER A 11 -6.87 -37.72 -20.48
CA SER A 11 -7.35 -37.47 -19.12
C SER A 11 -7.80 -36.00 -18.95
N PRO A 12 -8.96 -35.73 -18.32
CA PRO A 12 -9.50 -34.38 -18.13
C PRO A 12 -8.59 -33.47 -17.27
N TRP A 13 -7.56 -34.02 -16.63
CA TRP A 13 -6.56 -33.27 -15.87
C TRP A 13 -5.48 -32.59 -16.74
N ILE A 14 -5.27 -33.05 -17.98
CA ILE A 14 -4.25 -32.47 -18.88
C ILE A 14 -4.73 -31.16 -19.53
N LEU A 15 -6.06 -30.95 -19.65
CA LEU A 15 -6.63 -29.70 -20.17
C LEU A 15 -6.67 -28.56 -19.15
N VAL A 16 -6.62 -28.85 -17.85
CA VAL A 16 -6.50 -27.83 -16.78
C VAL A 16 -5.06 -27.28 -16.69
N ALA A 17 -4.06 -28.11 -17.01
CA ALA A 17 -2.66 -27.69 -17.05
C ALA A 17 -2.31 -26.85 -18.30
N LEU A 18 -2.96 -27.09 -19.44
CA LEU A 18 -2.67 -26.39 -20.71
C LEU A 18 -3.50 -25.11 -20.94
N LEU A 19 -4.55 -24.87 -20.17
CA LEU A 19 -5.28 -23.58 -20.13
C LEU A 19 -4.79 -22.63 -19.03
N SER A 20 -3.84 -23.06 -18.19
CA SER A 20 -3.20 -22.21 -17.16
C SER A 20 -1.86 -21.59 -17.59
N ALA A 21 -1.39 -21.88 -18.81
CA ALA A 21 -0.06 -21.47 -19.30
C ALA A 21 -0.06 -20.24 -20.22
N ARG A 22 -1.21 -19.61 -20.47
CA ARG A 22 -1.31 -18.29 -21.14
C ARG A 22 -1.87 -17.28 -20.16
N SER A 23 -1.04 -16.30 -19.75
CA SER A 23 -1.31 -15.20 -18.80
C SER A 23 -0.95 -15.45 -17.32
N ALA A 24 0.25 -15.97 -17.06
CA ALA A 24 0.93 -15.86 -15.75
C ALA A 24 2.22 -15.02 -15.82
N ALA A 25 2.57 -14.48 -16.98
CA ALA A 25 3.70 -13.57 -17.11
C ALA A 25 3.27 -12.20 -16.55
N GLY A 26 3.80 -11.85 -15.38
CA GLY A 26 3.66 -10.52 -14.82
C GLY A 26 4.43 -9.46 -15.63
N ALA A 27 4.08 -8.19 -15.42
CA ALA A 27 4.80 -7.07 -16.04
C ALA A 27 6.26 -7.06 -15.58
N GLN A 28 7.19 -6.86 -16.52
CA GLN A 28 8.61 -6.74 -16.22
C GLN A 28 9.11 -5.34 -16.52
N VAL A 29 9.82 -4.77 -15.56
CA VAL A 29 10.32 -3.40 -15.62
C VAL A 29 11.74 -3.37 -15.07
N GLU A 30 12.64 -2.59 -15.67
CA GLU A 30 13.97 -2.34 -15.09
C GLU A 30 13.89 -1.19 -14.07
N LEU A 31 14.39 -1.44 -12.86
CA LEU A 31 14.34 -0.49 -11.74
C LEU A 31 15.56 -0.68 -10.82
N LEU A 32 16.23 0.41 -10.42
CA LEU A 32 17.41 0.39 -9.54
C LEU A 32 18.54 -0.55 -10.03
N GLY A 33 18.73 -0.68 -11.35
CA GLY A 33 19.70 -1.63 -11.92
C GLY A 33 19.26 -3.11 -11.85
N GLY A 34 17.99 -3.35 -11.54
CA GLY A 34 17.40 -4.67 -11.34
C GLY A 34 16.12 -4.90 -12.14
N ARG A 35 15.62 -6.14 -12.10
CA ARG A 35 14.38 -6.54 -12.78
C ARG A 35 13.25 -6.65 -11.77
N LEU A 36 12.23 -5.81 -11.95
CA LEU A 36 10.96 -5.86 -11.24
C LEU A 36 10.00 -6.80 -11.99
N THR A 37 9.27 -7.64 -11.25
CA THR A 37 8.13 -8.42 -11.72
C THR A 37 6.92 -8.09 -10.87
N LEU A 38 5.80 -7.70 -11.51
CA LEU A 38 4.55 -7.38 -10.82
C LEU A 38 3.48 -8.44 -11.08
N PRO A 39 2.60 -8.74 -10.10
CA PRO A 39 1.51 -9.69 -10.29
C PRO A 39 0.50 -9.15 -11.33
N PRO A 40 -0.13 -10.02 -12.15
CA PRO A 40 -1.13 -9.58 -13.13
C PRO A 40 -2.29 -8.81 -12.51
N GLY A 41 -2.63 -7.66 -13.11
CA GLY A 41 -3.68 -6.75 -12.66
C GLY A 41 -3.51 -5.33 -13.23
N PRO A 42 -4.35 -4.37 -12.81
CA PRO A 42 -4.34 -3.00 -13.35
C PRO A 42 -2.99 -2.31 -13.25
N VAL A 43 -2.23 -2.60 -12.18
CA VAL A 43 -0.88 -2.07 -11.99
C VAL A 43 0.08 -2.67 -13.01
N ALA A 44 0.14 -4.00 -13.15
CA ALA A 44 0.98 -4.64 -14.17
C ALA A 44 0.65 -4.14 -15.58
N GLU A 45 -0.64 -4.03 -15.93
CA GLU A 45 -1.10 -3.48 -17.22
C GLU A 45 -0.64 -2.03 -17.44
N ALA A 46 -0.61 -1.20 -16.38
CA ALA A 46 -0.14 0.18 -16.46
C ALA A 46 1.37 0.27 -16.72
N PHE A 47 2.15 -0.69 -16.22
CA PHE A 47 3.61 -0.73 -16.40
C PHE A 47 4.04 -1.44 -17.69
N GLU A 48 3.30 -2.43 -18.18
CA GLU A 48 3.54 -3.06 -19.49
C GLU A 48 3.49 -2.04 -20.64
N LYS A 49 2.57 -1.06 -20.54
CA LYS A 49 2.39 -0.01 -21.54
C LYS A 49 3.56 0.97 -21.65
N ILE A 50 4.44 1.03 -20.65
CA ILE A 50 5.58 1.95 -20.66
C ILE A 50 6.66 1.50 -21.67
N GLY A 51 6.76 0.20 -21.97
CA GLY A 51 7.59 -0.31 -23.06
C GLY A 51 9.08 0.06 -22.93
N GLY A 52 9.81 -0.64 -22.04
CA GLY A 52 11.25 -0.43 -21.82
C GLY A 52 11.55 0.81 -20.96
N ALA A 53 12.75 0.85 -20.37
CA ALA A 53 13.14 1.95 -19.48
C ALA A 53 13.23 3.27 -20.28
N PRO A 54 12.51 4.34 -19.88
CA PRO A 54 12.70 5.65 -20.47
C PRO A 54 14.14 6.12 -20.23
N GLU A 55 14.66 6.94 -21.14
CA GLU A 55 15.96 7.61 -21.01
C GLU A 55 15.94 8.51 -19.76
N GLN A 56 16.36 7.93 -18.65
CA GLN A 56 16.41 8.47 -17.29
C GLN A 56 15.04 8.83 -16.67
N PRO A 57 14.74 8.33 -15.45
CA PRO A 57 13.63 8.86 -14.68
C PRO A 57 13.88 10.35 -14.44
N HIS A 58 12.99 11.21 -14.93
CA HIS A 58 12.91 12.58 -14.45
C HIS A 58 12.55 12.49 -12.97
N GLY A 59 13.56 12.48 -12.10
CA GLY A 59 13.35 12.64 -10.68
C GLY A 59 12.57 13.93 -10.52
N SER A 60 11.38 13.86 -9.92
CA SER A 60 10.61 15.08 -9.67
C SER A 60 11.53 16.02 -8.88
N THR A 61 11.99 17.08 -9.53
CA THR A 61 13.00 18.01 -8.99
C THR A 61 12.45 18.85 -7.84
N GLU A 62 11.16 18.76 -7.56
CA GLU A 62 10.56 19.42 -6.41
C GLU A 62 11.01 18.73 -5.12
N ALA A 63 11.86 19.45 -4.37
CA ALA A 63 12.26 19.05 -3.04
C ALA A 63 11.01 18.83 -2.18
N TRP A 64 10.80 17.59 -1.76
CA TRP A 64 9.66 17.25 -0.94
C TRP A 64 9.76 17.94 0.42
N PRO A 65 8.63 18.32 1.05
CA PRO A 65 8.68 19.04 2.31
C PRO A 65 9.45 18.27 3.40
N ARG A 66 10.23 18.99 4.22
CA ARG A 66 11.09 18.39 5.26
C ARG A 66 10.33 17.47 6.22
N TRP A 67 9.09 17.84 6.57
CA TRP A 67 8.22 17.03 7.45
C TRP A 67 8.02 15.62 6.91
N ALA A 68 8.06 15.41 5.59
CA ALA A 68 7.90 14.09 5.00
C ALA A 68 9.14 13.20 5.12
N THR A 69 10.32 13.78 5.23
CA THR A 69 11.56 13.04 5.59
C THR A 69 11.53 12.63 7.06
N GLU A 70 10.94 13.46 7.92
CA GLU A 70 10.77 13.19 9.34
C GLU A 70 9.75 12.08 9.61
N VAL A 71 8.66 12.01 8.83
CA VAL A 71 7.67 10.90 8.85
C VAL A 71 8.36 9.54 8.70
N SER A 72 9.36 9.44 7.84
CA SER A 72 9.96 8.15 7.45
C SER A 72 11.09 7.68 8.35
N ARG A 73 11.61 8.52 9.26
CA ARG A 73 12.67 8.13 10.21
C ARG A 73 12.17 7.45 11.48
N GLY A 74 10.87 7.56 11.78
CA GLY A 74 10.14 6.78 12.79
C GLY A 74 10.79 6.58 14.16
N ALA A 75 10.42 7.37 15.17
CA ALA A 75 10.20 6.97 16.58
C ALA A 75 10.10 8.21 17.48
N GLY A 76 8.92 8.84 17.51
CA GLY A 76 8.56 9.88 18.46
C GLY A 76 7.04 9.93 18.58
N GLU A 77 6.51 10.25 19.77
CA GLU A 77 5.08 10.25 20.08
C GLU A 77 4.25 11.22 19.21
N ALA A 78 4.89 12.23 18.61
CA ALA A 78 4.27 13.12 17.64
C ALA A 78 4.29 12.50 16.24
N HIS A 79 3.18 11.86 15.86
CA HIS A 79 2.96 11.48 14.47
C HIS A 79 2.85 12.77 13.64
N PRO A 80 3.63 13.00 12.58
CA PRO A 80 3.67 14.28 11.84
C PRO A 80 2.32 14.71 11.26
N TRP A 81 1.40 13.76 11.06
CA TRP A 81 0.00 14.04 10.71
C TRP A 81 -0.80 14.71 11.83
N ASN A 82 -0.23 14.91 13.01
CA ASN A 82 -0.83 15.71 14.08
C ASN A 82 -0.70 17.21 13.80
N GLU A 83 0.17 17.59 12.85
CA GLU A 83 0.45 18.99 12.51
C GLU A 83 -0.35 19.45 11.30
N GLU A 84 -0.50 20.76 11.16
CA GLU A 84 -1.21 21.39 10.05
C GLU A 84 -0.57 21.19 8.65
N PRO A 85 0.78 21.28 8.47
CA PRO A 85 1.37 21.31 7.13
C PRO A 85 1.05 20.09 6.23
N PRO A 86 1.04 18.83 6.74
CA PRO A 86 0.66 17.68 5.92
C PRO A 86 -0.79 17.71 5.44
N TRP A 87 -1.72 18.22 6.26
CA TRP A 87 -3.14 18.32 5.90
C TRP A 87 -3.40 19.42 4.89
N ARG A 88 -2.79 20.59 5.10
CA ARG A 88 -2.89 21.68 4.13
C ARG A 88 -2.36 21.24 2.76
N ARG A 89 -1.20 20.56 2.73
CA ARG A 89 -0.66 20.04 1.47
C ARG A 89 -1.59 19.01 0.82
N TRP A 90 -2.23 18.13 1.60
CA TRP A 90 -3.24 17.21 1.06
C TRP A 90 -4.40 17.97 0.40
N VAL A 91 -4.99 18.95 1.10
CA VAL A 91 -6.10 19.76 0.56
C VAL A 91 -5.71 20.51 -0.72
N GLU A 92 -4.52 21.13 -0.72
CA GLU A 92 -3.97 21.82 -1.89
C GLU A 92 -3.89 20.90 -3.12
N LEU A 93 -3.31 19.71 -2.96
CA LEU A 93 -3.14 18.75 -4.03
C LEU A 93 -4.48 18.23 -4.55
N VAL A 94 -5.39 17.85 -3.64
CA VAL A 94 -6.70 17.31 -4.02
C VAL A 94 -7.53 18.36 -4.77
N ARG A 95 -7.55 19.62 -4.31
CA ARG A 95 -8.25 20.70 -5.01
C ARG A 95 -7.65 21.02 -6.37
N ALA A 96 -6.32 21.07 -6.44
CA ALA A 96 -5.63 21.37 -7.69
C ALA A 96 -5.90 20.26 -8.72
N GLU A 97 -5.90 18.99 -8.28
CA GLU A 97 -6.20 17.84 -9.13
C GLU A 97 -7.67 17.78 -9.57
N ALA A 98 -8.62 18.15 -8.72
CA ALA A 98 -10.03 18.26 -9.10
C ALA A 98 -10.26 19.32 -10.21
N ARG A 99 -9.36 20.30 -10.37
CA ARG A 99 -9.46 21.33 -11.42
C ARG A 99 -8.79 20.93 -12.73
N GLY A 100 -8.08 19.81 -12.77
CA GLY A 100 -7.45 19.31 -13.99
C GLY A 100 -6.48 18.17 -13.70
N ASN A 101 -6.31 17.28 -14.68
CA ASN A 101 -5.42 16.14 -14.55
C ASN A 101 -3.98 16.59 -14.81
N ASP A 102 -3.14 16.62 -13.77
CA ASP A 102 -1.71 16.94 -13.88
C ASP A 102 -0.88 15.74 -13.41
N PRO A 103 -0.05 15.13 -14.30
CA PRO A 103 0.76 13.97 -13.95
C PRO A 103 1.68 14.21 -12.74
N ILE A 104 2.20 15.43 -12.57
CA ILE A 104 3.06 15.76 -11.44
C ILE A 104 2.23 15.74 -10.16
N ARG A 105 1.04 16.34 -10.15
CA ARG A 105 0.15 16.32 -8.97
C ARG A 105 -0.31 14.91 -8.61
N ARG A 106 -0.61 14.06 -9.59
CA ARG A 106 -0.91 12.63 -9.36
C ARG A 106 0.26 11.90 -8.72
N ALA A 107 1.49 12.15 -9.18
CA ALA A 107 2.69 11.60 -8.57
C ALA A 107 2.86 12.06 -7.11
N GLN A 108 2.55 13.32 -6.82
CA GLN A 108 2.57 13.88 -5.46
C GLN A 108 1.50 13.26 -4.55
N LEU A 109 0.28 13.04 -5.05
CA LEU A 109 -0.78 12.33 -4.32
C LEU A 109 -0.40 10.88 -4.05
N ALA A 110 0.20 10.17 -5.01
CA ALA A 110 0.70 8.81 -4.82
C ALA A 110 1.72 8.73 -3.68
N ARG A 111 2.71 9.64 -3.68
CA ARG A 111 3.71 9.75 -2.62
C ARG A 111 3.10 10.08 -1.26
N LEU A 112 2.15 11.00 -1.22
CA LEU A 112 1.46 11.40 0.00
C LEU A 112 0.64 10.24 0.61
N ALA A 113 -0.09 9.52 -0.24
CA ALA A 113 -0.84 8.33 0.18
C ALA A 113 0.10 7.23 0.72
N ARG A 114 1.28 7.01 0.13
CA ARG A 114 2.29 6.09 0.71
C ARG A 114 2.77 6.52 2.08
N LEU A 115 3.04 7.81 2.27
CA LEU A 115 3.44 8.36 3.58
C LEU A 115 2.34 8.20 4.65
N GLN A 116 1.08 8.16 4.24
CA GLN A 116 -0.07 7.88 5.09
C GLN A 116 -0.33 6.38 5.28
N LYS A 117 0.49 5.51 4.66
CA LYS A 117 0.28 4.05 4.60
C LYS A 117 -1.10 3.69 4.02
N ARG A 118 -1.58 4.49 3.06
CA ARG A 118 -2.79 4.25 2.24
C ARG A 118 -2.39 3.61 0.92
N ASP A 119 -1.87 2.39 1.00
CA ASP A 119 -1.19 1.77 -0.15
C ASP A 119 -2.11 1.55 -1.36
N GLY A 120 -3.38 1.23 -1.13
CA GLY A 120 -4.37 1.10 -2.21
C GLY A 120 -4.56 2.39 -3.01
N ASP A 121 -4.78 3.52 -2.33
CA ASP A 121 -4.93 4.82 -2.96
C ASP A 121 -3.62 5.26 -3.63
N ALA A 122 -2.48 4.97 -2.98
CA ALA A 122 -1.19 5.30 -3.54
C ALA A 122 -0.94 4.61 -4.88
N TRP A 123 -1.31 3.33 -5.00
CA TRP A 123 -1.26 2.61 -6.27
C TRP A 123 -2.26 3.17 -7.29
N GLU A 124 -3.47 3.53 -6.87
CA GLU A 124 -4.47 4.17 -7.74
C GLU A 124 -3.92 5.45 -8.37
N HIS A 125 -3.37 6.36 -7.55
CA HIS A 125 -2.72 7.57 -8.05
C HIS A 125 -1.52 7.28 -8.94
N LEU A 126 -0.65 6.32 -8.57
CA LEU A 126 0.51 5.96 -9.38
C LEU A 126 0.10 5.45 -10.76
N THR A 127 -0.93 4.61 -10.83
CA THR A 127 -1.42 4.08 -12.11
C THR A 127 -2.00 5.18 -13.00
N ALA A 128 -2.59 6.21 -12.41
CA ALA A 128 -3.15 7.39 -13.07
C ALA A 128 -2.11 8.45 -13.48
N VAL A 129 -0.83 8.30 -13.12
CA VAL A 129 0.24 9.17 -13.64
C VAL A 129 0.43 8.88 -15.13
N ASP A 130 0.23 9.88 -16.00
CA ASP A 130 0.40 9.68 -17.43
C ASP A 130 1.88 9.72 -17.88
N ASP A 131 2.75 10.40 -17.13
CA ASP A 131 4.19 10.45 -17.40
C ASP A 131 4.89 9.13 -16.98
N PRO A 132 5.43 8.35 -17.94
CA PRO A 132 6.13 7.11 -17.64
C PRO A 132 7.37 7.30 -16.75
N ALA A 133 8.09 8.41 -16.92
CA ALA A 133 9.32 8.68 -16.17
C ALA A 133 9.01 8.95 -14.71
N ALA A 134 8.03 9.83 -14.41
CA ALA A 134 7.56 10.05 -13.05
C ALA A 134 6.98 8.78 -12.40
N LYS A 135 6.25 7.96 -13.16
CA LYS A 135 5.69 6.69 -12.64
C LYS A 135 6.79 5.72 -12.21
N LEU A 136 7.84 5.57 -13.01
CA LEU A 136 8.98 4.72 -12.67
C LEU A 136 9.82 5.28 -11.53
N ALA A 137 9.99 6.60 -11.47
CA ALA A 137 10.73 7.26 -10.38
C ALA A 137 10.12 7.01 -8.99
N LEU A 138 8.80 6.83 -8.92
CA LEU A 138 8.09 6.54 -7.68
C LEU A 138 8.08 5.06 -7.28
N LEU A 139 8.31 4.16 -8.22
CA LEU A 139 8.19 2.72 -8.00
C LEU A 139 9.05 2.16 -6.84
N PRO A 140 10.28 2.68 -6.56
CA PRO A 140 11.04 2.27 -5.38
C PRO A 140 10.30 2.53 -4.05
N LEU A 141 9.44 3.56 -3.98
CA LEU A 141 8.59 3.79 -2.81
C LEU A 141 7.64 2.62 -2.57
N PHE A 142 7.30 1.84 -3.59
CA PHE A 142 6.35 0.74 -3.53
C PHE A 142 7.05 -0.61 -3.38
N LEU A 143 7.98 -0.92 -4.27
CA LEU A 143 8.83 -2.11 -4.21
C LEU A 143 10.28 -1.69 -4.50
N PRO A 144 11.22 -1.88 -3.55
CA PRO A 144 11.12 -2.66 -2.30
C PRO A 144 10.47 -1.90 -1.13
N GLY A 145 9.96 -0.69 -1.35
CA GLY A 145 9.32 0.11 -0.31
C GLY A 145 10.31 0.96 0.48
N VAL A 146 11.16 1.70 -0.23
CA VAL A 146 12.18 2.56 0.39
C VAL A 146 11.55 3.82 0.96
N SER A 147 12.27 4.46 1.87
CA SER A 147 11.85 5.76 2.39
C SER A 147 11.92 6.84 1.28
N PRO A 148 11.10 7.90 1.34
CA PRO A 148 11.23 9.04 0.45
C PRO A 148 12.58 9.75 0.53
N ALA A 149 13.36 9.55 1.60
CA ALA A 149 14.71 10.09 1.75
C ALA A 149 15.76 9.30 0.95
N ASP A 150 15.41 8.07 0.58
CA ASP A 150 16.26 7.13 -0.17
C ASP A 150 15.84 7.00 -1.64
N LEU A 151 14.80 7.73 -2.06
CA LEU A 151 14.41 7.80 -3.46
C LEU A 151 15.52 8.39 -4.34
N GLY A 152 15.70 7.81 -5.52
CA GLY A 152 16.72 8.24 -6.48
C GLY A 152 18.15 7.81 -6.11
N ARG A 153 18.34 7.05 -5.02
CA ARG A 153 19.63 6.46 -4.70
C ARG A 153 19.83 5.18 -5.49
N ASP A 154 21.00 5.06 -6.13
CA ASP A 154 21.43 3.81 -6.75
C ASP A 154 21.83 2.75 -5.73
N THR A 155 22.09 3.15 -4.48
CA THR A 155 22.50 2.26 -3.40
C THR A 155 21.92 2.73 -2.08
N LEU A 156 21.22 1.82 -1.40
CA LEU A 156 20.57 2.07 -0.12
C LEU A 156 21.57 1.97 1.05
N PRO A 157 21.37 2.71 2.15
CA PRO A 157 22.26 2.64 3.30
C PRO A 157 22.16 1.30 4.04
N LYS A 158 23.21 0.92 4.77
CA LYS A 158 23.15 -0.20 5.72
C LYS A 158 22.04 0.04 6.76
N GLY A 159 21.29 -1.00 7.11
CA GLY A 159 20.19 -0.92 8.09
C GLY A 159 18.92 -0.25 7.54
N VAL A 160 18.84 -0.06 6.21
CA VAL A 160 17.66 0.49 5.54
C VAL A 160 16.42 -0.31 5.93
N LEU A 161 15.30 0.41 6.12
CA LEU A 161 14.00 -0.20 6.32
C LEU A 161 13.30 -0.37 4.96
N LEU A 162 12.95 -1.61 4.63
CA LEU A 162 12.13 -1.96 3.48
C LEU A 162 10.68 -2.15 3.93
N GLN A 163 9.76 -1.47 3.26
CA GLN A 163 8.32 -1.51 3.55
C GLN A 163 7.53 -1.74 2.26
N PRO A 164 7.69 -2.91 1.63
CA PRO A 164 7.03 -3.20 0.36
C PRO A 164 5.53 -3.00 0.50
N ALA A 165 4.90 -2.34 -0.48
CA ALA A 165 3.45 -2.29 -0.60
C ALA A 165 3.01 -3.03 -1.85
N LEU A 166 2.01 -3.88 -1.67
CA LEU A 166 1.50 -4.70 -2.75
C LEU A 166 0.46 -3.95 -3.56
N PRO A 167 0.43 -4.14 -4.89
CA PRO A 167 -0.60 -3.57 -5.73
C PRO A 167 -1.98 -4.07 -5.29
N PRO A 168 -3.04 -3.26 -5.41
CA PRO A 168 -4.38 -3.70 -5.09
C PRO A 168 -4.82 -4.84 -6.00
N GLY A 169 -5.61 -5.76 -5.46
CA GLY A 169 -6.33 -6.77 -6.24
C GLY A 169 -7.41 -6.16 -7.16
N LYS A 170 -7.99 -6.97 -8.07
CA LYS A 170 -9.08 -6.51 -8.93
C LYS A 170 -10.30 -6.03 -8.10
N PRO A 171 -10.92 -4.89 -8.46
CA PRO A 171 -12.11 -4.40 -7.78
C PRO A 171 -13.29 -5.35 -7.96
N GLY A 172 -14.12 -5.52 -6.91
CA GLY A 172 -15.34 -6.35 -6.94
C GLY A 172 -15.21 -7.70 -6.25
N HIS A 173 -14.04 -8.07 -5.71
CA HIS A 173 -13.93 -9.12 -4.71
C HIS A 173 -13.95 -8.46 -3.33
N THR A 174 -14.85 -8.92 -2.46
CA THR A 174 -14.98 -8.48 -1.06
C THR A 174 -13.62 -8.40 -0.39
N ALA A 175 -13.02 -7.20 -0.29
CA ALA A 175 -11.82 -6.89 0.51
C ALA A 175 -10.79 -8.03 0.64
N GLY A 176 -10.54 -8.76 -0.46
CA GLY A 176 -10.11 -10.14 -0.37
C GLY A 176 -8.72 -10.35 -0.95
N LEU A 177 -7.85 -10.96 -0.17
CA LEU A 177 -6.52 -11.44 -0.56
C LEU A 177 -6.53 -12.22 -1.88
N GLY A 178 -7.64 -12.88 -2.23
CA GLY A 178 -7.76 -13.84 -3.34
C GLY A 178 -7.33 -13.36 -4.72
N ALA A 179 -7.33 -12.05 -5.01
CA ALA A 179 -6.83 -11.54 -6.29
C ALA A 179 -5.28 -11.53 -6.38
N LEU A 180 -4.59 -11.54 -5.24
CA LEU A 180 -3.14 -11.54 -5.11
C LEU A 180 -2.58 -12.90 -4.68
N VAL A 181 -3.43 -13.80 -4.16
CA VAL A 181 -3.02 -15.12 -3.67
C VAL A 181 -2.23 -15.90 -4.73
N GLY A 182 -1.05 -16.37 -4.34
CA GLY A 182 -0.15 -17.19 -5.17
C GLY A 182 0.57 -16.42 -6.29
N ARG A 183 0.49 -15.08 -6.32
CA ARG A 183 1.11 -14.26 -7.37
C ARG A 183 2.26 -13.43 -6.78
N PRO A 184 3.53 -13.74 -7.13
CA PRO A 184 4.68 -13.02 -6.58
C PRO A 184 4.81 -11.61 -7.18
N ALA A 185 5.20 -10.65 -6.34
CA ALA A 185 5.86 -9.42 -6.73
C ALA A 185 7.35 -9.55 -6.38
N SER A 186 8.27 -9.30 -7.30
CA SER A 186 9.71 -9.46 -7.01
C SER A 186 10.55 -8.35 -7.61
N ILE A 187 11.64 -7.99 -6.93
CA ILE A 187 12.67 -7.08 -7.44
C ILE A 187 14.03 -7.72 -7.20
N GLN A 188 14.88 -7.68 -8.22
CA GLN A 188 16.25 -8.23 -8.16
C GLN A 188 17.28 -7.10 -8.14
N ASN A 189 18.52 -7.41 -7.79
CA ASN A 189 19.67 -6.48 -7.77
C ASN A 189 19.44 -5.19 -6.97
N VAL A 190 18.65 -5.24 -5.89
CA VAL A 190 18.54 -4.09 -4.99
C VAL A 190 19.86 -3.94 -4.25
N ARG A 191 20.55 -2.82 -4.47
CA ARG A 191 21.84 -2.53 -3.83
C ARG A 191 21.66 -1.93 -2.45
N ILE A 192 22.23 -2.58 -1.43
CA ILE A 192 22.23 -2.12 -0.04
C ILE A 192 23.66 -2.17 0.46
N ALA A 193 24.25 -1.02 0.77
CA ALA A 193 25.69 -0.88 1.01
C ALA A 193 26.50 -1.52 -0.14
N GLU A 194 27.32 -2.53 0.16
CA GLU A 194 28.14 -3.23 -0.84
C GLU A 194 27.50 -4.54 -1.34
N ALA A 195 26.28 -4.86 -0.89
CA ALA A 195 25.56 -6.07 -1.27
C ALA A 195 24.51 -5.79 -2.34
N SER A 196 24.20 -6.81 -3.15
CA SER A 196 22.97 -6.83 -3.94
C SER A 196 22.09 -8.00 -3.53
N ILE A 197 20.78 -7.73 -3.46
CA ILE A 197 19.79 -8.70 -2.97
C ILE A 197 18.62 -8.84 -3.95
N ARG A 198 17.94 -9.98 -3.85
CA ARG A 198 16.60 -10.19 -4.39
C ARG A 198 15.58 -10.12 -3.26
N LEU A 199 14.48 -9.43 -3.50
CA LEU A 199 13.31 -9.41 -2.64
C LEU A 199 12.12 -9.96 -3.44
N GLN A 200 11.40 -10.91 -2.87
CA GLN A 200 10.16 -11.44 -3.41
C GLN A 200 9.08 -11.41 -2.34
N VAL A 201 7.87 -10.98 -2.71
CA VAL A 201 6.70 -10.95 -1.84
C VAL A 201 5.61 -11.79 -2.48
N VAL A 202 5.04 -12.71 -1.71
CA VAL A 202 3.92 -13.55 -2.12
C VAL A 202 2.80 -13.39 -1.09
N ILE A 203 1.59 -13.14 -1.57
CA ILE A 203 0.40 -13.25 -0.72
C ILE A 203 -0.08 -14.69 -0.80
N GLU A 204 -0.24 -15.31 0.35
CA GLU A 204 -0.83 -16.64 0.51
C GLU A 204 -2.29 -16.51 0.95
N ALA A 205 -3.03 -17.63 0.89
CA ALA A 205 -4.44 -17.64 1.24
C ALA A 205 -4.72 -17.14 2.67
N ASP A 206 -3.78 -17.37 3.60
CA ASP A 206 -3.90 -17.01 5.01
C ASP A 206 -2.77 -16.09 5.50
N GLY A 207 -1.93 -15.56 4.62
CA GLY A 207 -0.73 -14.85 5.05
C GLY A 207 0.05 -14.13 3.95
N VAL A 208 1.25 -13.69 4.30
CA VAL A 208 2.25 -13.11 3.42
C VAL A 208 3.58 -13.79 3.66
N GLN A 209 4.30 -14.07 2.58
CA GLN A 209 5.69 -14.49 2.61
C GLN A 209 6.56 -13.45 1.92
N VAL A 210 7.65 -13.07 2.57
CA VAL A 210 8.69 -12.22 2.00
C VAL A 210 10.01 -12.98 2.03
N ASP A 211 10.55 -13.23 0.85
CA ASP A 211 11.80 -13.95 0.65
C ASP A 211 12.91 -12.97 0.27
N LEU A 212 14.02 -13.05 0.98
CA LEU A 212 15.22 -12.26 0.75
C LEU A 212 16.39 -13.18 0.40
N THR A 213 17.02 -12.95 -0.74
CA THR A 213 18.19 -13.74 -1.17
C THR A 213 19.37 -12.81 -1.37
N HIS A 214 20.49 -13.11 -0.73
CA HIS A 214 21.78 -12.48 -1.04
C HIS A 214 22.25 -12.93 -2.42
N LEU A 215 22.59 -11.99 -3.31
CA LEU A 215 23.05 -12.31 -4.66
C LEU A 215 24.58 -12.20 -4.78
N GLU A 216 25.14 -11.07 -4.35
CA GLU A 216 26.58 -10.76 -4.47
C GLU A 216 26.98 -9.66 -3.47
N GLY A 217 28.28 -9.51 -3.25
CA GLY A 217 28.86 -8.45 -2.41
C GLY A 217 29.18 -8.87 -0.98
N ALA A 218 29.40 -7.88 -0.12
CA ALA A 218 29.69 -8.08 1.31
C ALA A 218 28.41 -8.40 2.10
N PRO A 219 28.48 -9.09 3.25
CA PRO A 219 27.33 -9.28 4.12
C PRO A 219 26.61 -7.97 4.48
N VAL A 220 25.29 -8.03 4.55
CA VAL A 220 24.45 -6.84 4.75
C VAL A 220 23.41 -7.03 5.85
N GLU A 221 23.12 -5.94 6.52
CA GLU A 221 22.06 -5.84 7.51
C GLU A 221 20.99 -4.87 7.01
N LEU A 222 19.73 -5.27 7.11
CA LEU A 222 18.57 -4.46 6.73
C LEU A 222 17.41 -4.71 7.70
N ARG A 223 16.37 -3.90 7.60
CA ARG A 223 15.12 -4.10 8.33
C ARG A 223 13.97 -4.30 7.36
N LEU A 224 13.04 -5.17 7.69
CA LEU A 224 11.86 -5.45 6.86
C LEU A 224 10.59 -5.29 7.68
N LEU A 225 9.61 -4.55 7.13
CA LEU A 225 8.24 -4.60 7.60
C LEU A 225 7.37 -5.23 6.50
N PRO A 226 6.79 -6.44 6.71
CA PRO A 226 5.97 -7.08 5.70
C PRO A 226 4.74 -6.24 5.31
N PRO A 227 4.28 -6.35 4.05
CA PRO A 227 3.08 -5.65 3.61
C PRO A 227 1.84 -6.19 4.35
N VAL A 228 0.92 -5.29 4.67
CA VAL A 228 -0.39 -5.65 5.23
C VAL A 228 -1.48 -5.15 4.30
N PRO A 229 -2.17 -6.05 3.57
CA PRO A 229 -3.28 -5.67 2.71
C PRO A 229 -4.44 -5.02 3.50
N PRO A 230 -5.30 -4.23 2.83
CA PRO A 230 -6.49 -3.67 3.48
C PRO A 230 -7.41 -4.76 4.05
N GLY A 231 -8.05 -4.48 5.19
CA GLY A 231 -9.01 -5.39 5.82
C GLY A 231 -8.41 -6.55 6.64
N VAL A 232 -7.09 -6.67 6.71
CA VAL A 232 -6.40 -7.66 7.56
C VAL A 232 -5.35 -7.00 8.47
N THR A 233 -4.82 -7.79 9.39
CA THR A 233 -3.62 -7.49 10.17
C THR A 233 -2.78 -8.76 10.33
N ILE A 234 -1.48 -8.61 10.60
CA ILE A 234 -0.60 -9.76 10.87
C ILE A 234 -0.80 -10.18 12.33
N ALA A 235 -1.29 -11.40 12.53
CA ALA A 235 -1.52 -11.98 13.85
C ALA A 235 -0.26 -12.65 14.41
N LEU A 236 0.53 -13.26 13.53
CA LEU A 236 1.73 -14.03 13.85
C LEU A 236 2.77 -13.73 12.77
N LEU A 237 4.02 -13.62 13.17
CA LEU A 237 5.13 -13.39 12.27
C LEU A 237 6.30 -14.32 12.65
N TYR A 238 6.89 -14.94 11.64
CA TYR A 238 8.08 -15.78 11.75
C TYR A 238 9.16 -15.22 10.83
N ALA A 239 10.40 -15.22 11.29
CA ALA A 239 11.59 -14.87 10.53
C ALA A 239 12.56 -16.04 10.59
N ASP A 240 12.82 -16.66 9.44
CA ASP A 240 13.59 -17.92 9.31
C ASP A 240 13.15 -18.99 10.32
N TRP A 241 11.84 -19.18 10.41
CA TRP A 241 11.15 -20.13 11.32
C TRP A 241 11.21 -19.79 12.81
N GLU A 242 11.82 -18.66 13.20
CA GLU A 242 11.76 -18.14 14.55
C GLU A 242 10.59 -17.16 14.72
N ARG A 243 9.81 -17.33 15.78
CA ARG A 243 8.65 -16.46 16.06
C ARG A 243 9.12 -15.07 16.51
N VAL A 244 8.61 -14.04 15.86
CA VAL A 244 8.82 -12.64 16.25
C VAL A 244 7.81 -12.25 17.33
N GLU A 245 8.27 -11.57 18.39
CA GLU A 245 7.44 -11.18 19.53
C GLU A 245 6.38 -10.14 19.15
N ASP A 246 6.79 -9.06 18.47
CA ASP A 246 5.90 -8.03 17.94
C ASP A 246 5.76 -8.19 16.42
N PRO A 247 4.65 -8.77 15.92
CA PRO A 247 4.43 -9.00 14.49
C PRO A 247 4.26 -7.70 13.68
N LEU A 248 4.18 -6.54 14.33
CA LEU A 248 4.04 -5.22 13.70
C LEU A 248 5.33 -4.40 13.73
N ALA A 249 6.36 -4.87 14.45
CA ALA A 249 7.67 -4.23 14.47
C ALA A 249 8.51 -4.64 13.25
N PRO A 250 9.41 -3.77 12.77
CA PRO A 250 10.38 -4.17 11.75
C PRO A 250 11.29 -5.30 12.22
N VAL A 251 11.45 -6.33 11.38
CA VAL A 251 12.36 -7.45 11.60
C VAL A 251 13.77 -7.04 11.15
N THR A 252 14.78 -7.21 12.01
CA THR A 252 16.19 -6.99 11.63
C THR A 252 16.73 -8.27 11.01
N ILE A 253 17.33 -8.15 9.82
CA ILE A 253 17.75 -9.28 9.00
C ILE A 253 19.21 -9.07 8.62
N ARG A 254 20.00 -10.13 8.81
CA ARG A 254 21.37 -10.21 8.32
C ARG A 254 21.44 -11.24 7.20
N LEU A 255 21.99 -10.83 6.07
CA LEU A 255 22.20 -11.69 4.91
C LEU A 255 23.72 -11.83 4.71
N ASP A 256 24.23 -13.05 4.80
CA ASP A 256 25.64 -13.36 4.61
C ASP A 256 25.86 -14.05 3.25
N SER A 257 26.98 -13.75 2.60
CA SER A 257 27.35 -14.30 1.29
C SER A 257 27.89 -15.73 1.34
N SER A 258 28.20 -16.24 2.54
CA SER A 258 28.83 -17.55 2.75
C SER A 258 27.85 -18.73 2.68
N GLU A 259 26.55 -18.46 2.67
CA GLU A 259 25.50 -19.48 2.54
C GLU A 259 24.88 -19.38 1.15
N ASP A 260 25.61 -19.88 0.15
CA ASP A 260 25.28 -19.78 -1.29
C ASP A 260 23.77 -20.00 -1.55
N GLY A 261 23.08 -18.91 -1.87
CA GLY A 261 21.68 -18.93 -2.29
C GLY A 261 20.66 -19.23 -1.18
N ARG A 262 21.04 -19.25 0.10
CA ARG A 262 20.05 -19.37 1.19
C ARG A 262 19.12 -18.17 1.15
N THR A 263 17.83 -18.49 1.16
CA THR A 263 16.76 -17.49 1.21
C THR A 263 16.34 -17.31 2.66
N PHE A 264 16.41 -16.06 3.14
CA PHE A 264 15.84 -15.69 4.42
C PHE A 264 14.35 -15.43 4.22
N ALA A 265 13.50 -16.22 4.86
CA ALA A 265 12.06 -16.16 4.70
C ALA A 265 11.40 -15.46 5.90
N VAL A 266 10.54 -14.47 5.63
CA VAL A 266 9.66 -13.85 6.61
C VAL A 266 8.22 -14.20 6.28
N TRP A 267 7.57 -14.99 7.14
CA TRP A 267 6.19 -15.44 6.94
C TRP A 267 5.27 -14.86 8.01
N GLY A 268 4.21 -14.18 7.58
CA GLY A 268 3.22 -13.59 8.46
C GLY A 268 1.83 -14.15 8.20
N ARG A 269 1.12 -14.57 9.25
CA ARG A 269 -0.27 -15.02 9.15
C ARG A 269 -1.23 -13.86 9.33
N PHE A 270 -2.18 -13.72 8.41
CA PHE A 270 -3.24 -12.75 8.51
C PHE A 270 -4.36 -13.19 9.44
N ARG A 271 -5.03 -12.21 10.03
CA ARG A 271 -6.38 -12.36 10.58
C ARG A 271 -7.29 -11.29 9.98
N PRO A 272 -8.57 -11.60 9.73
CA PRO A 272 -9.56 -10.58 9.42
C PRO A 272 -9.55 -9.52 10.50
N ARG A 273 -9.73 -8.28 10.08
CA ARG A 273 -10.01 -7.21 11.00
C ARG A 273 -11.49 -7.23 11.36
N GLU A 274 -11.80 -7.27 12.65
CA GLU A 274 -13.19 -7.15 13.14
C GLU A 274 -13.66 -5.69 13.06
N GLU A 275 -13.68 -5.09 11.87
CA GLU A 275 -14.00 -3.67 11.75
C GLU A 275 -15.08 -3.39 10.72
N ARG A 276 -16.27 -3.04 11.22
CA ARG A 276 -17.35 -2.44 10.44
C ARG A 276 -17.09 -0.93 10.33
N TRP A 277 -16.32 -0.54 9.31
CA TRP A 277 -16.41 0.69 8.53
C TRP A 277 -15.04 1.01 7.92
N PRO A 278 -14.97 1.35 6.62
CA PRO A 278 -16.08 1.27 5.68
C PRO A 278 -16.32 -0.20 5.27
N ALA A 279 -17.56 -0.68 5.43
CA ALA A 279 -18.09 -1.69 4.52
C ALA A 279 -18.66 -0.92 3.31
N PRO A 280 -18.74 -1.56 2.11
CA PRO A 280 -18.36 -1.01 0.81
C PRO A 280 -18.61 0.50 0.64
N ARG A 281 -17.57 1.21 0.18
CA ARG A 281 -17.55 2.67 -0.12
C ARG A 281 -18.96 3.12 -0.53
N PRO A 282 -19.64 4.00 0.22
CA PRO A 282 -20.88 4.60 -0.27
C PRO A 282 -20.55 5.18 -1.64
N ARG A 283 -21.25 4.71 -2.68
CA ARG A 283 -20.98 5.09 -4.08
C ARG A 283 -21.16 6.58 -4.30
N ASP A 284 -21.84 7.26 -3.38
CA ASP A 284 -22.17 8.66 -3.50
C ASP A 284 -22.32 9.33 -2.13
N LEU A 285 -21.69 10.50 -1.97
CA LEU A 285 -21.88 11.42 -0.84
C LEU A 285 -22.64 12.70 -1.24
N SER A 286 -23.08 12.81 -2.50
CA SER A 286 -23.77 13.97 -3.07
C SER A 286 -25.11 14.29 -2.39
N GLY A 287 -25.78 13.27 -1.84
CA GLY A 287 -27.04 13.40 -1.09
C GLY A 287 -26.89 13.96 0.33
N LEU A 288 -25.67 14.24 0.79
CA LEU A 288 -25.48 14.92 2.07
C LEU A 288 -25.86 16.38 1.88
N HIS A 289 -27.02 16.78 2.38
CA HIS A 289 -27.38 18.19 2.57
C HIS A 289 -27.04 18.69 3.99
N ALA A 290 -26.51 17.78 4.82
CA ALA A 290 -26.23 17.99 6.24
C ALA A 290 -24.72 18.17 6.52
N PRO A 291 -24.36 18.79 7.67
CA PRO A 291 -22.98 18.87 8.14
C PRO A 291 -22.37 17.48 8.35
N LEU A 292 -21.08 17.34 8.05
CA LEU A 292 -20.37 16.07 8.21
C LEU A 292 -20.03 15.87 9.70
N THR A 293 -20.46 14.76 10.29
CA THR A 293 -20.34 14.54 11.73
C THR A 293 -19.37 13.39 12.03
N ILE A 294 -18.24 13.69 12.65
CA ILE A 294 -17.31 12.68 13.14
C ILE A 294 -17.56 12.47 14.63
N VAL A 295 -18.02 11.28 15.01
CA VAL A 295 -18.22 10.89 16.41
C VAL A 295 -17.00 10.12 16.89
N HIS A 296 -16.38 10.60 17.96
CA HIS A 296 -15.24 9.91 18.57
C HIS A 296 -15.50 9.55 20.04
N GLY A 297 -14.94 8.40 20.44
CA GLY A 297 -15.16 7.79 21.74
C GLY A 297 -14.31 8.41 22.84
N GLY A 298 -13.02 8.65 22.61
CA GLY A 298 -12.08 9.09 23.65
C GLY A 298 -10.74 9.60 23.12
N VAL A 299 -10.04 10.34 24.00
CA VAL A 299 -8.82 11.19 23.83
C VAL A 299 -8.94 12.24 22.71
N GLU A 300 -8.58 13.48 23.01
CA GLU A 300 -8.43 14.52 21.99
C GLU A 300 -7.31 14.09 21.03
N ASP A 301 -7.65 13.58 19.85
CA ASP A 301 -6.68 13.27 18.81
C ASP A 301 -6.53 14.49 17.90
N PRO A 302 -5.39 15.21 17.93
CA PRO A 302 -5.17 16.37 17.07
C PRO A 302 -5.36 16.08 15.58
N ARG A 303 -5.13 14.84 15.13
CA ARG A 303 -5.32 14.43 13.73
C ARG A 303 -6.77 14.53 13.30
N LEU A 304 -7.71 14.21 14.19
CA LEU A 304 -9.14 14.32 13.89
C LEU A 304 -9.56 15.78 13.74
N ALA A 305 -9.07 16.67 14.61
CA ALA A 305 -9.33 18.10 14.50
C ALA A 305 -8.79 18.66 13.17
N ARG A 306 -7.53 18.36 12.84
CA ARG A 306 -6.93 18.78 11.56
C ARG A 306 -7.61 18.18 10.35
N PHE A 307 -8.06 16.93 10.44
CA PHE A 307 -8.84 16.30 9.38
C PHE A 307 -10.20 16.98 9.22
N CYS A 308 -10.90 17.31 10.30
CA CYS A 308 -12.14 18.09 10.24
C CYS A 308 -11.89 19.44 9.55
N GLU A 309 -10.87 20.21 9.96
CA GLU A 309 -10.49 21.47 9.32
C GLU A 309 -10.22 21.29 7.82
N ALA A 310 -9.47 20.25 7.46
CA ALA A 310 -9.19 19.92 6.06
C ALA A 310 -10.45 19.57 5.25
N LEU A 311 -11.43 18.91 5.87
CA LEU A 311 -12.72 18.61 5.24
C LEU A 311 -13.58 19.87 5.09
N GLU A 312 -13.60 20.75 6.10
CA GLU A 312 -14.30 22.03 6.01
C GLU A 312 -13.76 22.86 4.88
N GLU A 313 -12.44 22.91 4.78
CA GLU A 313 -11.74 23.58 3.70
C GLU A 313 -12.09 22.92 2.35
N LEU A 314 -11.90 21.61 2.20
CA LEU A 314 -12.08 20.91 0.94
C LEU A 314 -13.53 20.99 0.41
N PHE A 315 -14.51 20.92 1.32
CA PHE A 315 -15.92 20.79 0.96
C PHE A 315 -16.73 22.06 1.15
N HIS A 316 -16.15 23.12 1.72
CA HIS A 316 -16.81 24.37 2.07
C HIS A 316 -18.06 24.13 2.93
N ARG A 317 -17.98 23.20 3.87
CA ARG A 317 -19.08 22.76 4.73
C ARG A 317 -18.61 22.57 6.16
N PRO A 318 -19.42 22.95 7.17
CA PRO A 318 -19.07 22.68 8.56
C PRO A 318 -18.82 21.18 8.81
N CYS A 319 -17.73 20.88 9.50
CA CYS A 319 -17.35 19.55 9.94
C CYS A 319 -17.11 19.61 11.44
N THR A 320 -18.02 19.00 12.19
CA THR A 320 -17.98 19.07 13.65
C THR A 320 -17.52 17.74 14.22
N LEU A 321 -16.53 17.80 15.10
CA LEU A 321 -16.13 16.67 15.93
C LEU A 321 -17.07 16.61 17.14
N LEU A 322 -17.85 15.54 17.25
CA LEU A 322 -18.71 15.31 18.40
C LEU A 322 -18.11 14.26 19.32
N ARG A 323 -17.94 14.63 20.60
CA ARG A 323 -17.59 13.69 21.65
C ARG A 323 -18.83 12.91 22.06
N ARG A 324 -18.76 11.58 22.01
CA ARG A 324 -19.90 10.75 22.39
C ARG A 324 -20.08 10.75 23.92
N ALA A 325 -21.11 11.43 24.42
CA ALA A 325 -21.76 11.03 25.66
C ALA A 325 -22.66 9.81 25.36
N LYS A 326 -22.85 8.88 26.31
CA LYS A 326 -23.88 7.84 26.18
C LYS A 326 -25.23 8.54 26.02
N VAL A 327 -25.74 8.63 24.80
CA VAL A 327 -27.06 9.20 24.53
C VAL A 327 -27.79 8.30 23.54
N GLY A 328 -29.03 7.97 23.93
CA GLY A 328 -29.98 7.13 23.23
C GLY A 328 -30.59 7.78 22.00
N GLU A 329 -31.41 6.98 21.35
CA GLU A 329 -32.04 7.17 20.05
C GLU A 329 -32.81 8.49 19.92
N ALA A 330 -32.46 9.28 18.90
CA ALA A 330 -33.37 9.75 17.85
C ALA A 330 -32.70 10.85 17.01
N ALA A 331 -32.56 10.65 15.70
CA ALA A 331 -32.78 11.68 14.68
C ALA A 331 -32.79 11.03 13.29
N PHE A 332 -33.87 11.27 12.55
CA PHE A 332 -34.04 10.93 11.14
C PHE A 332 -33.25 11.92 10.26
N PHE A 333 -32.68 11.40 9.17
CA PHE A 333 -31.66 11.97 8.26
C PHE A 333 -30.26 12.05 8.86
N GLU A 334 -29.59 10.89 8.93
CA GLU A 334 -28.24 10.81 9.49
C GLU A 334 -27.20 11.31 8.46
N PRO A 335 -26.43 12.39 8.75
CA PRO A 335 -25.20 12.68 8.02
C PRO A 335 -24.25 11.48 8.07
N ILE A 336 -23.15 11.49 7.30
CA ILE A 336 -22.08 10.51 7.54
C ILE A 336 -21.64 10.66 8.99
N GLN A 337 -22.01 9.68 9.82
CA GLN A 337 -21.64 9.60 11.21
C GLN A 337 -20.55 8.53 11.34
N LEU A 338 -19.30 8.96 11.35
CA LEU A 338 -18.22 8.05 11.71
C LEU A 338 -18.27 7.83 13.22
N ARG A 339 -18.25 6.59 13.70
CA ARG A 339 -18.15 6.28 15.13
C ARG A 339 -16.80 5.64 15.44
N LEU A 340 -15.94 6.35 16.17
CA LEU A 340 -14.70 5.83 16.76
C LEU A 340 -14.98 5.43 18.21
N GLY A 341 -14.62 4.22 18.60
CA GLY A 341 -14.98 3.64 19.89
C GLY A 341 -14.10 4.13 21.04
N ASN A 342 -14.62 4.09 22.27
CA ASN A 342 -13.77 4.15 23.47
C ASN A 342 -13.05 2.81 23.62
N GLY A 343 -11.72 2.83 23.71
CA GLY A 343 -10.92 1.60 23.77
C GLY A 343 -10.78 0.89 22.43
N GLU A 344 -11.05 1.59 21.32
CA GLU A 344 -10.64 1.12 20.01
C GLU A 344 -9.12 0.99 19.99
N ASP A 345 -8.60 -0.16 19.53
CA ASP A 345 -7.17 -0.33 19.43
C ASP A 345 -6.60 0.68 18.41
N ARG A 346 -5.34 1.10 18.64
CA ARG A 346 -4.67 2.12 17.80
C ARG A 346 -4.70 1.76 16.31
N ILE A 347 -4.60 0.47 16.01
CA ILE A 347 -4.51 -0.03 14.65
C ILE A 347 -5.85 0.26 13.99
N ALA A 348 -6.96 -0.20 14.57
CA ALA A 348 -8.33 0.01 14.14
C ALA A 348 -8.66 1.47 13.85
N PHE A 349 -8.31 2.35 14.79
CA PHE A 349 -8.42 3.79 14.61
C PHE A 349 -7.69 4.27 13.33
N GLU A 350 -6.41 3.89 13.16
CA GLU A 350 -5.60 4.34 12.02
C GLU A 350 -6.18 3.88 10.69
N HIS A 351 -6.75 2.68 10.62
CA HIS A 351 -7.36 2.16 9.39
C HIS A 351 -8.66 2.86 9.04
N LYS A 352 -9.57 3.05 10.01
CA LYS A 352 -10.78 3.85 9.81
C LYS A 352 -10.44 5.25 9.36
N PHE A 353 -9.44 5.86 9.99
CA PHE A 353 -8.97 7.19 9.65
C PHE A 353 -8.45 7.27 8.21
N ARG A 354 -7.56 6.37 7.80
CA ARG A 354 -7.08 6.27 6.41
C ARG A 354 -8.22 6.12 5.42
N SER A 355 -9.18 5.25 5.73
CA SER A 355 -10.34 4.99 4.87
C SER A 355 -11.22 6.23 4.66
N MET A 356 -11.30 7.12 5.66
CA MET A 356 -12.01 8.39 5.52
C MET A 356 -11.28 9.36 4.58
N ILE A 357 -9.97 9.45 4.70
CA ILE A 357 -9.16 10.28 3.79
C ILE A 357 -9.37 9.78 2.36
N SER A 358 -9.29 8.47 2.13
CA SER A 358 -9.55 7.84 0.82
C SER A 358 -10.93 8.20 0.27
N LEU A 359 -11.97 8.13 1.12
CA LEU A 359 -13.34 8.43 0.72
C LEU A 359 -13.51 9.91 0.38
N ALA A 360 -12.98 10.81 1.23
CA ALA A 360 -13.06 12.24 1.04
C ALA A 360 -12.31 12.69 -0.23
N GLU A 361 -11.12 12.13 -0.45
CA GLU A 361 -10.32 12.37 -1.64
C GLU A 361 -11.01 11.85 -2.90
N GLY A 362 -11.44 10.59 -2.91
CA GLY A 362 -12.16 10.01 -4.06
C GLY A 362 -13.41 10.81 -4.42
N TRP A 363 -14.11 11.36 -3.43
CA TRP A 363 -15.26 12.23 -3.68
C TRP A 363 -14.86 13.60 -4.24
N ALA A 364 -13.81 14.22 -3.70
CA ALA A 364 -13.33 15.51 -4.18
C ALA A 364 -12.84 15.44 -5.63
N LEU A 365 -12.21 14.32 -6.01
CA LEU A 365 -11.66 14.08 -7.34
C LEU A 365 -12.70 13.64 -8.38
N ALA A 366 -13.90 13.22 -7.94
CA ALA A 366 -14.99 12.81 -8.84
C ALA A 366 -15.90 13.98 -9.28
N ARG A 367 -15.70 15.16 -8.69
CA ARG A 367 -16.41 16.41 -9.02
C ARG A 367 -15.63 17.18 -10.08
#